data_AF-A0A9D2JD65-F1
#
_entry.id   AF-A0A9D2JD65-F1
#
_cell.length_a   1.000
_cell.length_b   1.000
_cell.length_c   1.000
_cell.angle_alpha   90.00
_cell.angle_beta   90.00
_cell.angle_gamma   90.00
#
_symmetry.space_group_name_H-M   'P 1'
#
loop_
_entity.id
_entity.type
_entity.pdbx_description
1 polymer ?
#
loop_
_entity_poly.entity_id
_entity_poly.type
_entity_poly.pdbx_seq_one_letter_code
_entity_poly.pdbx_strand_id
1 'polypeptide(L)' 'MIFGMGPMELAVIALVVLVIFGPKNLPKLGSALGRTVKNVREGMEDDLDDTPADKDDDAPVE' A
#
# COMPACT_ATOMS: atom_id res chain seq x y z
N MET A 1 2.70 5.41 -24.92
CA MET A 1 4.16 5.48 -24.76
C MET A 1 4.52 6.66 -23.84
N ILE A 2 4.31 6.52 -22.52
CA ILE A 2 4.66 7.58 -21.54
C ILE A 2 5.51 7.06 -20.38
N PHE A 3 5.67 5.75 -20.27
CA PHE A 3 6.57 5.11 -19.31
C PHE A 3 7.80 4.57 -20.03
N GLY A 4 8.49 5.46 -20.75
CA GLY A 4 9.85 5.20 -21.24
C GLY A 4 10.91 5.23 -20.12
N MET A 5 10.47 5.22 -18.86
CA MET A 5 11.34 5.13 -17.69
C MET A 5 11.52 3.66 -17.37
N GLY A 6 12.64 3.10 -17.84
CA GLY A 6 12.98 1.71 -17.57
C GLY A 6 13.15 1.46 -16.06
N PRO A 7 13.13 0.18 -15.64
CA PRO A 7 13.47 -0.18 -14.27
C PRO A 7 14.86 0.35 -13.86
N MET A 8 15.76 0.59 -14.83
CA MET A 8 17.07 1.17 -14.61
C MET A 8 17.00 2.66 -14.19
N GLU A 9 16.25 3.50 -14.91
CA GLU A 9 16.07 4.90 -14.51
C GLU A 9 15.36 5.03 -13.14
N LEU A 10 14.34 4.20 -12.87
CA LEU A 10 13.72 4.17 -11.55
C LEU A 10 14.71 3.78 -10.45
N ALA A 11 15.61 2.82 -10.71
CA ALA A 11 16.64 2.43 -9.76
C ALA A 11 17.63 3.58 -9.46
N VAL A 12 18.01 4.37 -10.47
CA VAL A 12 18.89 5.53 -10.28
C VAL A 12 18.19 6.61 -9.45
N ILE A 13 16.93 6.91 -9.72
CA ILE A 13 16.14 7.87 -8.93
C ILE A 13 16.00 7.37 -7.48
N ALA A 14 15.66 6.09 -7.31
CA ALA A 14 15.58 5.47 -6.00
C ALA A 14 16.92 5.57 -5.25
N LEU A 15 18.06 5.36 -5.94
CA LEU A 15 19.39 5.50 -5.34
C LEU A 15 19.62 6.93 -4.80
N VAL A 16 19.29 7.97 -5.57
CA VAL A 16 19.42 9.36 -5.13
C VAL A 16 18.54 9.64 -3.92
N VAL A 17 17.28 9.19 -3.96
CA VAL A 17 16.34 9.29 -2.83
C VAL A 17 16.88 8.55 -1.61
N LEU A 18 17.44 7.35 -1.78
CA LEU A 18 18.09 6.58 -0.72
C LEU A 18 19.30 7.28 -0.13
N VAL A 19 20.06 8.06 -0.90
CA VAL A 19 21.20 8.82 -0.37
C VAL A 19 20.72 9.98 0.51
N ILE A 20 19.66 10.67 0.11
CA ILE A 20 19.11 11.81 0.86
C ILE A 20 18.38 11.33 2.13
N PHE A 21 17.47 10.35 1.97
CA PHE A 21 16.64 9.88 3.07
C PHE A 21 17.30 8.74 3.86
N GLY A 22 18.18 7.96 3.27
CA GLY A 22 18.75 6.75 3.87
C GLY A 22 17.85 5.51 3.70
N PRO A 23 18.42 4.32 3.46
CA PRO A 23 17.63 3.08 3.29
C PRO A 23 16.83 2.69 4.53
N LYS A 24 17.27 3.11 5.72
CA LYS A 24 16.58 2.83 7.00
C LYS A 24 15.30 3.65 7.19
N ASN A 25 15.18 4.81 6.52
CA ASN A 25 14.00 5.67 6.66
C ASN A 25 12.86 5.27 5.71
N LEU A 26 13.15 4.60 4.60
CA LEU A 26 12.14 4.05 3.69
C LEU A 26 11.15 3.09 4.36
N PRO A 27 11.57 2.03 5.08
CA PRO A 27 10.62 1.13 5.75
C PRO A 27 9.86 1.83 6.86
N LYS A 28 10.46 2.82 7.54
CA LYS A 28 9.81 3.60 8.58
C LYS A 28 8.68 4.47 8.01
N LEU A 29 8.95 5.18 6.91
CA LEU A 29 7.96 5.99 6.18
C LEU A 29 6.87 5.10 5.57
N GLY A 30 7.25 3.99 4.92
CA GLY A 30 6.29 3.01 4.37
C GLY A 30 5.39 2.39 5.45
N SER A 31 5.93 2.07 6.63
CA SER A 31 5.13 1.54 7.74
C SER A 31 4.20 2.59 8.35
N ALA A 32 4.59 3.86 8.37
CA ALA A 32 3.73 4.95 8.84
C ALA A 32 2.57 5.19 7.85
N LEU A 33 2.90 5.34 6.55
CA LEU A 33 1.92 5.50 5.48
C LEU A 33 1.00 4.28 5.36
N GLY A 34 1.55 3.08 5.47
CA GLY A 34 0.80 1.83 5.39
C GLY A 34 -0.22 1.70 6.51
N ARG A 35 0.14 2.13 7.74
CA ARG A 35 -0.83 2.21 8.84
C ARG A 35 -1.93 3.23 8.56
N THR A 36 -1.58 4.42 8.05
CA THR A 36 -2.59 5.42 7.68
C THR A 36 -3.53 4.89 6.59
N VAL A 37 -2.99 4.31 5.52
CA VAL A 37 -3.79 3.74 4.42
C VAL A 37 -4.65 2.58 4.91
N LYS A 38 -4.12 1.71 5.78
CA LYS A 38 -4.86 0.61 6.37
C LYS A 38 -6.07 1.12 7.16
N ASN A 39 -5.86 2.06 8.07
CA ASN A 39 -6.93 2.65 8.87
C ASN A 39 -7.96 3.40 8.01
N VAL A 40 -7.52 4.08 6.94
CA VAL A 40 -8.42 4.72 5.97
C VAL A 40 -9.25 3.68 5.22
N ARG A 41 -8.65 2.55 4.83
CA ARG A 41 -9.39 1.46 4.19
C ARG A 41 -10.40 0.82 5.14
N GLU A 42 -9.99 0.52 6.37
CA GLU A 42 -10.88 -0.04 7.40
C GLU A 42 -12.07 0.90 7.68
N GLY A 43 -11.81 2.20 7.86
CA GLY A 43 -12.89 3.18 8.04
C GLY A 43 -13.78 3.40 6.81
N MET A 44 -13.26 3.22 5.59
CA MET A 44 -14.07 3.24 4.37
C MET A 44 -14.87 1.94 4.17
N GLU A 45 -14.35 0.79 4.60
CA GLU A 45 -15.09 -0.48 4.56
C GLU A 45 -16.22 -0.48 5.60
N ASP A 46 -15.99 0.05 6.81
CA ASP A 46 -17.04 0.22 7.84
C ASP A 46 -18.17 1.18 7.41
N ASP A 47 -17.86 2.25 6.66
CA ASP A 47 -18.87 3.19 6.13
C ASP A 47 -19.67 2.60 4.95
N LEU A 48 -19.15 1.57 4.27
CA LEU A 48 -19.81 0.87 3.16
C LEU A 48 -20.65 -0.34 3.64
N ASP A 49 -20.37 -0.88 4.83
CA ASP A 49 -21.06 -2.03 5.44
C ASP A 49 -22.37 -1.66 6.17
N ASP A 50 -22.82 -0.39 6.16
CA ASP A 50 -24.21 -0.03 6.53
C ASP A 50 -25.22 -0.40 5.41
N THR A 51 -24.77 -1.17 4.42
CA THR A 51 -25.61 -2.04 3.59
C THR A 51 -25.25 -3.49 3.93
N PRO A 52 -26.21 -4.35 4.32
CA PRO A 52 -25.93 -5.74 4.66
C PRO A 52 -25.56 -6.48 3.37
N ALA A 53 -24.28 -6.47 3.03
CA ALA A 53 -23.71 -7.32 2.00
C ALA A 53 -23.05 -8.51 2.70
N ASP A 54 -23.88 -9.53 2.89
CA ASP A 54 -23.50 -10.94 3.04
C ASP A 54 -22.08 -11.24 2.55
N LYS A 55 -21.22 -11.61 3.49
CA LYS A 55 -20.01 -12.38 3.22
C LYS A 55 -20.12 -13.71 3.97
N ASP A 56 -21.15 -14.48 3.60
CA ASP A 56 -21.10 -15.93 3.61
C ASP A 56 -20.02 -16.37 2.62
N ASP A 57 -18.76 -16.45 3.06
CA ASP A 57 -17.70 -17.20 2.36
C ASP A 57 -16.49 -17.36 3.30
N ASP A 58 -16.56 -18.32 4.24
CA ASP A 58 -15.51 -19.33 4.48
C ASP A 58 -15.98 -20.40 5.48
N ALA A 59 -16.25 -21.63 5.00
CA ALA A 59 -15.67 -22.89 5.50
C ALA A 59 -16.48 -24.13 5.08
N PRO A 60 -15.80 -25.25 4.76
CA PRO A 60 -16.36 -26.40 4.04
C PRO A 60 -17.24 -27.28 4.92
N VAL A 61 -18.35 -27.76 4.37
CA VAL A 61 -19.08 -28.92 4.89
C VAL A 61 -18.67 -30.16 4.09
N GLU A 62 -18.37 -31.24 4.83
CA GLU A 62 -17.82 -32.55 4.43
C GLU A 62 -18.25 -33.12 3.06
#